data_AF-A0A3A9ED68-F1
#
_entry.id   AF-A0A3A9ED68-F1
#
_cell.length_a   1.000
_cell.length_b   1.000
_cell.length_c   1.000
_cell.angle_alpha   90.00
_cell.angle_beta   90.00
_cell.angle_gamma   90.00
#
_symmetry.space_group_name_H-M   'P 1'
#
loop_
_entity.id
_entity.type
_entity.pdbx_description
1 polymer ?
#
loop_
_entity_poly.entity_id
_entity_poly.type
_entity_poly.pdbx_seq_one_letter_code
_entity_poly.pdbx_strand_id
1 'polypeptide(L)' 'IYEKDGQPLEAVLRHMIRAQFLCQKTRPYQTDNLYAAFSRQTKEVSTIENKTAGKAGKKPASGKKGTEKRKV' A
#
# COMPACT_ATOMS: atom_id res chain seq x y z
N ILE A 1 -33.41 13.32 31.77
CA ILE A 1 -32.03 12.81 31.99
C ILE A 1 -31.80 11.74 30.94
N TYR A 2 -30.86 11.99 30.03
CA TYR A 2 -30.37 11.24 28.86
C TYR A 2 -31.12 9.99 28.37
N GLU A 3 -32.30 10.18 27.80
CA GLU A 3 -33.00 9.18 27.00
C GLU A 3 -33.75 9.91 25.88
N LYS A 4 -33.10 10.14 24.74
CA LYS A 4 -33.86 10.46 23.52
C LYS A 4 -34.37 9.18 22.86
N ASP A 5 -33.57 8.11 22.97
CA ASP A 5 -33.81 6.80 22.34
C ASP A 5 -33.89 5.63 23.36
N GLY A 6 -33.93 5.93 24.67
CA GLY A 6 -34.07 4.93 25.73
C GLY A 6 -32.79 4.12 26.05
N GLN A 7 -31.66 4.40 25.38
CA GLN A 7 -30.37 3.81 25.73
C GLN A 7 -29.48 4.83 26.45
N PRO A 8 -28.86 4.46 27.58
CA PRO A 8 -27.92 5.34 28.25
C PRO A 8 -26.64 5.48 27.42
N LEU A 9 -26.02 6.65 27.48
CA LEU A 9 -24.77 6.95 26.77
C LEU A 9 -23.67 5.92 27.05
N GLU A 10 -23.64 5.40 28.28
CA GLU A 10 -22.66 4.41 28.70
C GLU A 10 -22.80 3.07 27.96
N ALA A 11 -24.03 2.69 27.57
CA ALA A 11 -24.25 1.49 26.76
C ALA A 11 -23.67 1.67 25.35
N VAL A 12 -23.95 2.81 24.72
CA VAL A 12 -23.40 3.17 23.40
C VAL A 12 -21.87 3.19 23.45
N LEU A 13 -21.30 3.82 24.47
CA LEU A 13 -19.85 3.90 24.64
C LEU A 13 -19.22 2.51 24.84
N ARG A 14 -19.84 1.63 25.64
CA ARG A 14 -19.40 0.23 25.79
C ARG A 14 -19.37 -0.51 24.45
N HIS A 15 -20.37 -0.31 23.60
CA HIS A 15 -20.41 -0.94 22.28
C HIS A 15 -19.28 -0.43 21.38
N MET A 16 -19.02 0.88 21.38
CA MET A 16 -17.93 1.48 20.62
C MET A 16 -16.56 0.97 21.09
N ILE A 17 -16.33 0.94 22.41
CA ILE A 17 -15.07 0.47 22.98
C ILE A 17 -14.86 -1.01 22.64
N ARG A 18 -15.89 -1.84 22.78
CA ARG A 18 -15.81 -3.27 22.47
C ARG A 18 -15.50 -3.50 20.99
N ALA A 19 -16.21 -2.82 20.08
CA ALA A 19 -16.02 -2.99 18.64
C ALA A 19 -14.67 -2.46 18.13
N GLN A 20 -14.17 -1.37 18.70
CA GLN A 20 -12.95 -0.71 18.22
C GLN A 20 -11.68 -1.28 18.83
N PHE A 21 -11.71 -1.65 20.11
CA PHE A 21 -10.49 -1.99 20.87
C PHE A 21 -10.46 -3.45 21.35
N LEU A 22 -11.55 -3.99 21.89
CA LEU A 22 -11.53 -5.35 22.48
C LEU A 22 -11.67 -6.43 21.40
N CYS A 23 -12.55 -6.22 20.43
CA CYS A 23 -12.72 -7.13 19.30
C CYS A 23 -11.59 -6.91 18.30
N GLN A 24 -10.73 -7.92 18.13
CA GLN A 24 -9.69 -7.89 17.11
C GLN A 24 -10.34 -7.83 15.73
N LYS A 25 -10.02 -6.78 14.95
CA LYS A 25 -10.52 -6.61 13.57
C LYS A 25 -10.00 -7.68 12.63
N THR A 26 -8.88 -8.29 12.98
CA THR A 26 -8.21 -9.33 12.20
C THR A 26 -8.51 -10.69 12.80
N ARG A 27 -8.81 -11.67 11.95
CA ARG A 27 -9.04 -13.05 12.39
C ARG A 27 -7.77 -13.59 13.05
N PRO A 28 -7.83 -14.11 14.29
CA PRO A 28 -6.65 -14.61 15.02
C PRO A 28 -6.02 -15.83 14.33
N TYR A 29 -6.82 -16.58 13.57
CA TYR A 29 -6.34 -17.67 12.72
C TYR A 29 -6.26 -17.20 11.28
N GLN A 30 -5.02 -17.02 10.80
CA GLN A 30 -4.72 -16.79 9.41
C GLN A 30 -4.50 -18.13 8.71
N THR A 31 -5.13 -18.31 7.56
CA THR A 31 -4.92 -19.48 6.69
C THR A 31 -4.19 -19.00 5.43
N ASP A 32 -3.25 -19.81 4.94
CA ASP A 32 -2.60 -19.57 3.64
C ASP A 32 -3.58 -19.93 2.50
N ASN A 33 -4.61 -19.11 2.33
CA ASN A 33 -5.60 -19.28 1.28
C ASN A 33 -5.02 -18.92 -0.10
N LEU A 34 -5.66 -19.40 -1.17
CA LEU A 34 -5.33 -19.03 -2.55
C LEU A 34 -5.30 -17.51 -2.78
N TYR A 35 -6.20 -16.78 -2.11
CA TYR A 35 -6.22 -15.31 -2.13
C TYR A 35 -4.98 -14.67 -1.48
N ALA A 36 -4.40 -15.29 -0.45
CA ALA A 36 -3.17 -14.81 0.16
C ALA A 36 -2.01 -14.88 -0.84
N ALA A 37 -1.90 -15.97 -1.60
CA ALA A 37 -0.92 -16.13 -2.67
C ALA A 37 -1.12 -15.09 -3.79
N PHE A 38 -2.37 -14.89 -4.25
CA PHE A 38 -2.69 -13.90 -5.28
C PHE A 38 -2.32 -12.47 -4.85
N SER A 39 -2.58 -12.12 -3.58
CA SER A 39 -2.23 -10.79 -3.04
C SER A 39 -0.72 -10.54 -2.92
N ARG A 40 0.10 -11.58 -2.76
CA ARG A 40 1.56 -11.48 -2.71
C ARG A 40 2.11 -11.18 -4.12
N GLN A 41 1.59 -11.89 -5.13
CA GLN A 41 1.96 -11.68 -6.53
C GLN A 41 1.64 -10.26 -7.03
N THR A 42 0.44 -9.73 -6.74
CA THR A 42 0.08 -8.36 -7.16
C THR A 42 0.94 -7.29 -6.49
N LYS A 43 1.31 -7.49 -5.22
CA LYS A 43 2.26 -6.61 -4.51
C LYS A 43 3.65 -6.67 -5.11
N GLU A 44 4.15 -7.85 -5.47
CA GLU A 44 5.45 -8.00 -6.11
C GLU A 44 5.52 -7.29 -7.47
N VAL A 45 4.52 -7.49 -8.34
CA VAL A 45 4.44 -6.83 -9.65
C VAL A 45 4.41 -5.32 -9.50
N SER A 46 3.56 -4.77 -8.63
CA SER A 46 3.51 -3.32 -8.39
C SER A 46 4.83 -2.77 -7.85
N THR A 47 5.56 -3.50 -7.01
CA THR A 47 6.90 -3.06 -6.56
C THR A 47 7.92 -3.06 -7.69
N ILE A 48 7.84 -4.02 -8.62
CA ILE A 48 8.71 -4.07 -9.80
C ILE A 48 8.39 -2.90 -10.73
N GLU A 49 7.12 -2.65 -11.02
CA GLU A 49 6.67 -1.50 -11.84
C GLU A 49 7.18 -0.17 -11.25
N ASN A 50 7.02 0.05 -9.95
CA ASN A 50 7.51 1.26 -9.28
C ASN A 50 9.04 1.38 -9.31
N LYS A 51 9.78 0.27 -9.15
CA LYS A 51 11.25 0.24 -9.29
C LYS A 51 11.70 0.51 -10.73
N THR A 52 10.90 0.08 -11.71
CA THR A 52 11.20 0.25 -13.14
C THR A 52 10.88 1.69 -13.58
N ALA A 53 9.78 2.27 -13.09
CA ALA A 53 9.41 3.66 -13.28
C ALA A 53 10.46 4.63 -12.69
N GLY A 54 11.03 4.31 -11.51
CA GLY A 54 12.14 5.07 -10.93
C GLY A 54 13.46 4.99 -11.72
N LYS A 55 13.67 3.94 -12.52
CA LYS A 55 14.85 3.78 -13.40
C LYS A 55 14.71 4.47 -14.75
N ALA A 56 13.48 4.71 -15.23
CA ALA A 56 13.22 5.33 -16.54
C ALA A 56 13.53 6.85 -16.59
N GLY A 57 13.85 7.48 -15.46
CA GLY A 57 14.12 8.93 -15.36
C GLY A 57 15.54 9.40 -15.72
N LYS A 58 16.52 8.51 -15.93
CA LYS A 58 17.90 8.92 -16.33
C LYS A 58 18.09 8.81 -17.84
N LYS A 59 17.67 9.85 -18.58
CA LYS A 59 18.23 10.11 -19.92
C LYS A 59 19.67 10.62 -19.75
N PRO A 60 20.69 10.09 -20.45
CA PRO A 60 22.02 10.69 -20.40
C PRO A 60 22.00 11.99 -21.19
N ALA A 61 22.18 13.10 -20.47
CA ALA A 61 22.47 14.39 -21.08
C ALA A 61 23.98 14.49 -21.37
N SER A 62 24.29 14.85 -22.62
CA SER A 62 25.47 15.59 -23.06
C SER A 62 26.87 14.93 -23.12
N GLY A 63 27.42 14.89 -24.35
CA GLY A 63 28.71 15.55 -24.66
C GLY A 63 29.95 14.67 -24.92
N LYS A 64 30.50 14.71 -26.15
CA LYS A 64 31.75 15.42 -26.50
C LYS A 64 32.19 15.29 -27.97
N LYS A 65 33.00 16.28 -28.37
CA LYS A 65 33.45 16.73 -29.71
C LYS A 65 34.49 15.82 -30.40
N GLY A 66 34.33 15.65 -31.72
CA GLY A 66 35.26 16.04 -32.82
C GLY A 66 36.67 15.44 -32.94
N THR A 67 36.98 14.85 -34.12
CA THR A 67 38.27 14.89 -34.86
C THR A 67 38.05 14.29 -36.27
N GLU A 68 37.99 15.13 -37.31
CA GLU A 68 38.99 15.30 -38.38
C GLU A 68 38.94 14.24 -39.51
N LYS A 69 38.40 14.64 -40.68
CA LYS A 69 38.35 13.83 -41.89
C LYS A 69 39.63 14.02 -42.70
N ARG A 70 40.34 12.92 -42.96
CA ARG A 70 41.50 12.86 -43.86
C ARG A 70 41.05 13.05 -45.31
N LYS A 71 41.78 13.90 -46.01
CA LYS A 71 41.68 14.20 -47.45
C LYS A 71 42.40 13.10 -48.24
N VAL A 72 41.71 12.51 -49.23
CA VAL A 72 42.28 11.85 -50.42
C VAL A 72 41.40 12.25 -51.59
#